data_AF-A0A947AGZ6-F1
#
_entry.id   AF-A0A947AGZ6-F1
#
_cell.length_a   1.000
_cell.length_b   1.000
_cell.length_c   1.000
_cell.angle_alpha   90.00
_cell.angle_beta   90.00
_cell.angle_gamma   90.00
#
_symmetry.space_group_name_H-M   'P 1'
#
loop_
_entity.id
_entity.type
_entity.pdbx_description
1 polymer ?
#
loop_
_entity_poly.entity_id
_entity_poly.type
_entity_poly.pdbx_seq_one_letter_code
_entity_poly.pdbx_strand_id
1 'polypeptide(L)'
;LMQWYTHVRSMFISPDFPQPLLDGLIEKLNLAITERVKKLGELCLKMPDSDIARETSEKLMRQKNELREKWPEIKGGFKASNEGNQSVRDTFLEVINRAIKESGRDYIPVIKNISDKNAALGTKWLQGIVDNISALAIDMIPTFNGNSRP
;
A
#
# COMPACT_ATOMS: atom_id res chain seq x y z
N LEU A 1 2.02 -3.21 3.02
CA LEU A 1 1.81 -4.22 4.08
C LEU A 1 1.44 -5.60 3.52
N MET A 2 0.39 -5.75 2.70
CA MET A 2 0.00 -7.06 2.14
C MET A 2 1.19 -7.80 1.50
N GLN A 3 1.90 -7.16 0.56
CA GLN A 3 3.05 -7.76 -0.11
C GLN A 3 4.20 -8.18 0.84
N TRP A 4 4.36 -7.52 1.98
CA TRP A 4 5.33 -7.95 2.99
C TRP A 4 4.94 -9.28 3.61
N TYR A 5 3.67 -9.49 3.92
CA TYR A 5 3.19 -10.75 4.49
C TYR A 5 3.22 -11.88 3.46
N THR A 6 2.82 -11.58 2.22
CA THR A 6 2.82 -12.53 1.11
C THR A 6 4.23 -13.02 0.76
N HIS A 7 5.22 -12.12 0.69
CA HIS A 7 6.55 -12.47 0.19
C HIS A 7 7.63 -12.59 1.27
N VAL A 8 7.66 -11.69 2.26
CA VAL A 8 8.74 -11.67 3.25
C VAL A 8 8.38 -12.53 4.45
N ARG A 9 7.22 -12.28 5.07
CA ARG A 9 6.81 -13.00 6.30
C ARG A 9 6.60 -14.49 6.06
N SER A 10 6.16 -14.89 4.86
CA SER A 10 6.02 -16.29 4.42
C SER A 10 7.33 -17.07 4.38
N MET A 11 8.49 -16.41 4.29
CA MET A 11 9.79 -17.09 4.34
C MET A 11 10.15 -17.58 5.75
N PHE A 12 9.43 -17.10 6.78
CA PHE A 12 9.66 -17.39 8.18
C PHE A 12 8.69 -18.43 8.76
N ILE A 13 8.03 -19.23 7.91
CA ILE A 13 7.21 -20.34 8.41
C ILE A 13 8.08 -21.31 9.22
N SER A 14 7.66 -21.56 10.45
CA SER A 14 8.34 -22.39 11.44
C SER A 14 7.33 -22.96 12.44
N PRO A 15 7.72 -23.87 13.36
CA PRO A 15 6.82 -24.35 14.40
C PRO A 15 6.20 -23.23 15.25
N ASP A 16 6.96 -22.17 15.53
CA ASP A 16 6.49 -21.01 16.32
C ASP A 16 5.71 -19.98 15.48
N PHE A 17 5.80 -20.07 14.15
CA PHE A 17 5.05 -19.25 13.21
C PHE A 17 4.51 -20.11 12.07
N PRO A 18 3.47 -20.92 12.32
CA PRO A 18 3.00 -21.90 11.35
C PRO A 18 2.13 -21.26 10.26
N GLN A 19 1.94 -21.98 9.15
CA GLN A 19 1.16 -21.52 8.00
C GLN A 19 -0.25 -20.98 8.38
N PRO A 20 -1.04 -21.65 9.24
CA PRO A 20 -2.37 -21.15 9.60
C PRO A 20 -2.35 -19.77 10.30
N LEU A 21 -1.26 -19.46 11.02
CA LEU A 21 -1.11 -18.14 11.64
C LEU A 21 -0.85 -17.07 10.58
N LEU A 22 -0.02 -17.36 9.57
CA LEU A 22 0.18 -16.47 8.44
C LEU A 22 -1.12 -16.23 7.68
N ASP A 23 -1.89 -17.29 7.41
CA ASP A 23 -3.16 -17.21 6.69
C ASP A 23 -4.16 -16.31 7.43
N GLY A 24 -4.28 -16.50 8.75
CA GLY A 24 -5.11 -15.63 9.60
C GLY A 24 -4.66 -14.17 9.60
N LEU A 25 -3.34 -13.91 9.60
CA LEU A 25 -2.81 -12.54 9.50
C LEU A 25 -3.12 -11.90 8.14
N ILE A 26 -2.99 -12.65 7.05
CA ILE A 26 -3.35 -12.19 5.70
C ILE A 26 -4.86 -11.89 5.62
N GLU A 27 -5.71 -12.75 6.17
CA GLU A 27 -7.15 -12.53 6.24
C GLU A 27 -7.48 -11.22 6.99
N LYS A 28 -6.91 -11.00 8.18
CA LYS A 28 -7.14 -9.78 8.94
C LYS A 28 -6.64 -8.53 8.23
N LEU A 29 -5.50 -8.61 7.54
CA LEU A 29 -5.01 -7.51 6.70
C LEU A 29 -5.97 -7.20 5.55
N ASN A 30 -6.50 -8.23 4.89
CA ASN A 30 -7.48 -8.06 3.81
C ASN A 30 -8.78 -7.41 4.31
N LEU A 31 -9.28 -7.82 5.49
CA LEU A 31 -10.44 -7.18 6.12
C LEU A 31 -10.18 -5.70 6.42
N ALA A 32 -9.03 -5.38 7.01
CA ALA A 32 -8.66 -4.01 7.34
C ALA A 32 -8.50 -3.12 6.08
N ILE A 33 -7.88 -3.64 5.02
CA ILE A 33 -7.74 -2.93 3.74
C ILE A 33 -9.12 -2.69 3.12
N THR A 34 -9.98 -3.72 3.10
CA THR A 34 -11.33 -3.64 2.55
C THR A 34 -12.14 -2.55 3.24
N GLU A 35 -12.12 -2.50 4.59
CA GLU A 35 -12.83 -1.47 5.34
C GLU A 35 -12.25 -0.07 5.14
N ARG A 36 -10.93 0.08 5.03
CA ARG A 36 -10.31 1.39 4.72
C ARG A 36 -10.73 1.90 3.34
N VAL A 37 -10.70 1.05 2.31
CA VAL A 37 -11.14 1.40 0.96
C VAL A 37 -12.64 1.73 0.96
N LYS A 38 -13.45 0.97 1.69
CA LYS A 38 -14.88 1.26 1.84
C LYS A 38 -15.12 2.64 2.47
N LYS A 39 -14.50 2.92 3.61
CA LYS A 39 -14.63 4.21 4.32
C LYS A 39 -14.16 5.39 3.47
N LEU A 40 -13.05 5.22 2.73
CA LEU A 40 -12.59 6.23 1.78
C LEU A 40 -13.64 6.48 0.69
N GLY A 41 -14.26 5.43 0.16
CA GLY A 41 -15.34 5.58 -0.82
C GLY A 41 -16.59 6.25 -0.26
N GLU A 42 -16.98 5.94 0.97
CA GLU A 42 -18.06 6.65 1.63
C GLU A 42 -17.76 8.14 1.78
N LEU A 43 -16.53 8.51 2.11
CA LEU A 43 -16.10 9.91 2.13
C LEU A 43 -16.20 10.56 0.74
N CYS A 44 -15.66 9.91 -0.30
CA CYS A 44 -15.72 10.41 -1.68
C CYS A 44 -17.14 10.64 -2.18
N LEU A 45 -18.09 9.75 -1.83
CA LEU A 45 -19.46 9.77 -2.35
C LEU A 45 -20.44 10.59 -1.50
N LYS A 46 -20.21 10.72 -0.18
CA LYS A 46 -21.10 11.40 0.75
C LYS A 46 -20.69 12.83 1.08
N MET A 47 -19.64 13.37 0.44
CA MET A 47 -19.29 14.78 0.63
C MET A 47 -20.52 15.66 0.30
N PRO A 48 -21.00 16.53 1.22
CA PRO A 48 -22.20 17.31 1.04
C PRO A 48 -22.07 18.23 -0.17
N ASP A 49 -23.09 18.30 -1.02
CA ASP A 49 -23.18 19.35 -2.04
C ASP A 49 -23.22 20.71 -1.34
N SER A 50 -22.57 21.69 -1.95
CA SER A 50 -22.09 22.95 -1.36
C SER A 50 -23.18 23.92 -0.88
N ASP A 51 -24.38 23.45 -0.55
CA ASP A 51 -25.49 24.27 -0.06
C ASP A 51 -25.19 24.95 1.28
N ILE A 52 -24.11 24.57 1.97
CA ILE A 52 -23.69 25.14 3.27
C ILE A 52 -22.52 26.14 3.16
N ALA A 53 -21.79 26.22 2.04
CA ALA A 53 -20.59 27.03 1.98
C ALA A 53 -20.71 28.14 0.93
N ARG A 54 -21.17 29.30 1.40
CA ARG A 54 -21.15 30.61 0.71
C ARG A 54 -19.76 31.03 0.18
N GLU A 55 -18.70 30.26 0.43
CA GLU A 55 -17.34 30.47 -0.07
C GLU A 55 -16.61 29.16 -0.43
N THR A 56 -17.29 28.19 -1.04
CA THR A 56 -16.55 27.03 -1.60
C THR A 56 -15.81 27.47 -2.85
N SER A 57 -14.47 27.45 -2.83
CA SER A 57 -13.70 27.76 -4.04
C SER A 57 -14.09 26.83 -5.20
N GLU A 58 -14.17 27.36 -6.42
CA GLU A 58 -14.49 26.57 -7.61
C GLU A 58 -13.56 25.35 -7.77
N LYS A 59 -12.29 25.50 -7.33
CA LYS A 59 -11.30 24.42 -7.33
C LYS A 59 -11.74 23.25 -6.46
N LEU A 60 -12.25 23.51 -5.25
CA LEU A 60 -12.71 22.48 -4.32
C LEU A 60 -13.96 21.76 -4.86
N MET A 61 -14.87 22.48 -5.53
CA MET A 61 -16.02 21.86 -6.20
C MET A 61 -15.60 20.95 -7.35
N ARG A 62 -14.65 21.39 -8.18
CA ARG A 62 -14.09 20.55 -9.26
C ARG A 62 -13.40 19.30 -8.69
N GLN A 63 -12.59 19.45 -7.65
CA GLN A 63 -11.94 18.33 -6.95
C GLN A 63 -12.94 17.31 -6.40
N LYS A 64 -14.01 17.79 -5.77
CA LYS A 64 -15.06 16.91 -5.23
C LYS A 64 -15.76 16.12 -6.33
N ASN A 65 -16.17 16.79 -7.41
CA ASN A 65 -16.87 16.14 -8.53
C ASN A 65 -15.98 15.10 -9.22
N GLU A 66 -14.73 15.47 -9.51
CA GLU A 66 -13.76 14.58 -10.14
C GLU A 66 -13.50 13.34 -9.28
N LEU A 67 -13.30 13.52 -7.97
CA LEU A 67 -13.11 12.41 -7.04
C LEU A 67 -14.34 11.50 -6.94
N ARG A 68 -15.56 12.06 -6.95
CA ARG A 68 -16.81 11.30 -6.93
C ARG A 68 -17.00 10.48 -8.20
N GLU A 69 -16.76 11.10 -9.35
CA GLU A 69 -16.88 10.46 -10.67
C GLU A 69 -15.84 9.36 -10.88
N LYS A 70 -14.58 9.62 -10.47
CA LYS A 70 -13.45 8.72 -10.68
C LYS A 70 -13.23 7.69 -9.58
N TRP A 71 -13.99 7.77 -8.48
CA TRP A 71 -13.88 6.83 -7.38
C TRP A 71 -13.97 5.35 -7.81
N PRO A 72 -14.87 4.91 -8.70
CA PRO A 72 -14.92 3.50 -9.14
C PRO A 72 -13.62 3.02 -9.78
N GLU A 73 -12.99 3.87 -10.61
CA GLU A 73 -11.71 3.59 -11.28
C GLU A 73 -10.56 3.52 -10.27
N ILE A 74 -10.48 4.52 -9.36
CA ILE A 74 -9.48 4.58 -8.28
C ILE A 74 -9.61 3.35 -7.35
N LYS A 75 -10.85 2.99 -6.98
CA LYS A 75 -11.14 1.81 -6.17
C LYS A 75 -10.71 0.51 -6.87
N GLY A 76 -10.86 0.44 -8.19
CA GLY A 76 -10.32 -0.65 -9.01
C GLY A 76 -8.81 -0.77 -8.88
N GLY A 77 -8.10 0.37 -8.90
CA GLY A 77 -6.64 0.44 -8.71
C GLY A 77 -6.16 -0.14 -7.37
N PHE A 78 -6.91 0.07 -6.27
CA PHE A 78 -6.58 -0.54 -4.97
C PHE A 78 -6.79 -2.06 -4.93
N LYS A 79 -7.68 -2.60 -5.78
CA LYS A 79 -7.97 -4.04 -5.84
C LYS A 79 -7.04 -4.80 -6.78
N ALA A 80 -6.46 -4.12 -7.76
CA ALA A 80 -5.46 -4.72 -8.64
C ALA A 80 -4.24 -5.15 -7.81
N SER A 81 -3.79 -6.39 -7.97
CA SER A 81 -2.58 -6.87 -7.30
C SER A 81 -1.37 -6.12 -7.86
N ASN A 82 -0.89 -5.13 -7.12
CA ASN A 82 0.35 -4.43 -7.44
C ASN A 82 1.48 -5.04 -6.61
N GLU A 83 2.40 -5.72 -7.29
CA GLU A 83 3.60 -6.31 -6.70
C GLU A 83 4.78 -5.34 -6.66
N GLY A 84 4.63 -4.13 -7.21
CA GLY A 84 5.70 -3.16 -7.35
C GLY A 84 6.76 -3.60 -8.37
N ASN A 85 7.97 -3.05 -8.25
CA ASN A 85 9.08 -3.46 -9.12
C ASN A 85 9.62 -4.84 -8.70
N GLN A 86 9.35 -5.85 -9.52
CA GLN A 86 9.73 -7.24 -9.26
C GLN A 86 11.25 -7.43 -9.13
N SER A 87 12.06 -6.73 -9.93
CA SER A 87 13.53 -6.83 -9.82
C SER A 87 14.05 -6.33 -8.47
N VAL A 88 13.51 -5.20 -7.98
CA VAL A 88 13.88 -4.67 -6.65
C VAL A 88 13.38 -5.58 -5.54
N ARG A 89 12.15 -6.12 -5.68
CA ARG A 89 11.61 -7.13 -4.76
C ARG A 89 12.52 -8.33 -4.66
N ASP A 90 12.82 -8.96 -5.78
CA ASP A 90 13.52 -10.25 -5.82
C ASP A 90 14.94 -10.09 -5.26
N THR A 91 15.61 -8.97 -5.59
CA THR A 91 16.89 -8.59 -4.96
C THR A 91 16.79 -8.50 -3.44
N PHE A 92 15.72 -7.89 -2.92
CA PHE A 92 15.51 -7.79 -1.48
C PHE A 92 15.17 -9.16 -0.84
N LEU A 93 14.35 -9.98 -1.50
CA LEU A 93 14.01 -11.33 -1.01
C LEU A 93 15.24 -12.24 -0.95
N GLU A 94 16.19 -12.10 -1.88
CA GLU A 94 17.47 -12.81 -1.83
C GLU A 94 18.29 -12.42 -0.58
N VAL A 95 18.27 -11.14 -0.19
CA VAL A 95 18.91 -10.69 1.06
C VAL A 95 18.27 -11.38 2.25
N ILE A 96 16.94 -11.39 2.33
CA ILE A 96 16.21 -12.06 3.43
C ILE A 96 16.54 -13.54 3.47
N ASN A 97 16.52 -14.21 2.31
CA ASN A 97 16.83 -15.63 2.21
C ASN A 97 18.24 -15.95 2.70
N ARG A 98 19.22 -15.11 2.37
CA ARG A 98 20.60 -15.26 2.84
C ARG A 98 20.69 -15.09 4.36
N ALA A 99 20.07 -14.04 4.91
CA ALA A 99 20.04 -13.83 6.35
C ALA A 99 19.38 -15.01 7.10
N ILE A 100 18.27 -15.54 6.57
CA ILE A 100 17.62 -16.74 7.13
C ILE A 100 18.57 -17.95 7.11
N LYS A 101 19.33 -18.15 6.03
CA LYS A 101 20.30 -19.26 5.94
C LYS A 101 21.45 -19.10 6.94
N GLU A 102 21.84 -17.87 7.27
CA GLU A 102 22.95 -17.56 8.18
C GLU A 102 22.53 -17.61 9.66
N SER A 103 21.35 -17.08 10.02
CA SER A 103 20.93 -16.92 11.42
C SER A 103 19.67 -17.69 11.81
N GLY A 104 19.09 -18.47 10.90
CA GLY A 104 17.84 -19.20 11.12
C GLY A 104 16.58 -18.37 10.85
N ARG A 105 15.41 -18.95 11.13
CA ARG A 105 14.07 -18.37 10.82
C ARG A 105 13.46 -17.55 11.96
N ASP A 106 14.24 -17.11 12.94
CA ASP A 106 13.71 -16.18 13.93
C ASP A 106 13.55 -14.79 13.28
N TYR A 107 12.30 -14.35 13.16
CA TYR A 107 11.94 -13.16 12.41
C TYR A 107 12.56 -11.89 12.97
N ILE A 108 12.50 -11.69 14.29
CA ILE A 108 12.91 -10.42 14.89
C ILE A 108 14.43 -10.22 14.76
N PRO A 109 15.29 -11.20 15.09
CA PRO A 109 16.72 -11.08 14.88
C PRO A 109 17.09 -10.89 13.40
N VAL A 110 16.49 -11.66 12.49
CA VAL A 110 16.79 -11.56 11.05
C VAL A 110 16.48 -10.16 10.53
N ILE A 111 15.26 -9.65 10.76
CA ILE A 111 14.85 -8.35 10.23
C ILE A 111 15.64 -7.20 10.85
N LYS A 112 15.94 -7.26 12.16
CA LYS A 112 16.71 -6.20 12.84
C LYS A 112 18.18 -6.14 12.42
N ASN A 113 18.76 -7.26 11.97
CA ASN A 113 20.16 -7.33 11.57
C ASN A 113 20.38 -7.03 10.07
N ILE A 114 19.33 -6.69 9.33
CA ILE A 114 19.46 -6.23 7.94
C ILE A 114 20.21 -4.90 7.95
N SER A 115 21.28 -4.80 7.15
CA SER A 115 22.03 -3.54 7.00
C SER A 115 21.16 -2.43 6.40
N ASP A 116 21.47 -1.18 6.72
CA ASP A 116 20.72 -0.01 6.22
C ASP A 116 20.59 0.01 4.70
N LYS A 117 21.65 -0.36 3.98
CA LYS A 117 21.65 -0.48 2.51
C LYS A 117 20.58 -1.47 2.03
N ASN A 118 20.46 -2.61 2.69
CA ASN A 118 19.51 -3.65 2.31
C ASN A 118 18.09 -3.32 2.78
N ALA A 119 17.94 -2.68 3.95
CA ALA A 119 16.66 -2.17 4.41
C ALA A 119 16.11 -1.11 3.43
N ALA A 120 16.99 -0.25 2.90
CA ALA A 120 16.61 0.73 1.88
C ALA A 120 16.08 0.09 0.58
N LEU A 121 16.58 -1.10 0.18
CA LEU A 121 16.01 -1.85 -0.95
C LEU A 121 14.57 -2.29 -0.68
N GLY A 122 14.31 -2.83 0.51
CA GLY A 122 12.96 -3.22 0.94
C GLY A 122 12.00 -2.02 0.99
N THR A 123 12.45 -0.90 1.55
CA THR A 123 11.70 0.36 1.57
C THR A 123 11.41 0.85 0.15
N LYS A 124 12.41 0.86 -0.74
CA LYS A 124 12.24 1.27 -2.14
C LYS A 124 11.22 0.41 -2.87
N TRP A 125 11.26 -0.91 -2.67
CA TRP A 125 10.28 -1.81 -3.27
C TRP A 125 8.86 -1.51 -2.78
N LEU A 126 8.66 -1.42 -1.47
CA LEU A 126 7.34 -1.16 -0.89
C LEU A 126 6.80 0.22 -1.24
N GLN A 127 7.67 1.23 -1.28
CA GLN A 127 7.31 2.59 -1.66
C GLN A 127 6.86 2.64 -3.14
N GLY A 128 7.53 1.91 -4.04
CA GLY A 128 7.11 1.83 -5.44
C GLY A 128 5.69 1.29 -5.65
N ILE A 129 5.20 0.42 -4.75
CA ILE A 129 3.79 -0.02 -4.78
C ILE A 129 2.85 1.15 -4.50
N VAL A 130 3.19 1.96 -3.48
CA VAL A 130 2.42 3.15 -3.09
C VAL A 130 2.47 4.18 -4.22
N ASP A 131 3.66 4.48 -4.72
CA ASP A 131 3.89 5.49 -5.77
C ASP A 131 3.09 5.16 -7.03
N ASN A 132 3.07 3.90 -7.47
CA ASN A 132 2.30 3.47 -8.63
C ASN A 132 0.79 3.71 -8.46
N ILE A 133 0.24 3.35 -7.30
CA ILE A 133 -1.21 3.52 -7.02
C ILE A 133 -1.53 5.01 -6.88
N SER A 134 -0.66 5.78 -6.22
CA SER A 134 -0.81 7.22 -6.07
C SER A 134 -0.74 7.94 -7.41
N ALA A 135 0.19 7.57 -8.29
CA ALA A 135 0.29 8.12 -9.64
C ALA A 135 -0.97 7.82 -10.46
N LEU A 136 -1.43 6.56 -10.46
CA LEU A 136 -2.68 6.16 -11.12
C LEU A 136 -3.88 6.97 -10.62
N ALA A 137 -4.00 7.16 -9.30
CA ALA A 137 -5.07 7.97 -8.74
C ALA A 137 -4.94 9.43 -9.19
N ILE A 138 -3.76 10.03 -9.06
CA ILE A 138 -3.50 11.42 -9.43
C ILE A 138 -3.76 11.69 -10.91
N ASP A 139 -3.41 10.77 -11.80
CA ASP A 139 -3.70 10.88 -13.24
C ASP A 139 -5.21 10.86 -13.52
N MET A 140 -6.00 10.19 -12.69
CA MET A 140 -7.47 10.18 -12.77
C MET A 140 -8.11 11.44 -12.20
N ILE A 141 -7.47 12.11 -11.22
CA ILE A 141 -7.98 13.31 -10.54
C ILE A 141 -7.02 14.51 -10.65
N PRO A 142 -6.72 15.00 -11.88
CA PRO A 142 -5.71 16.03 -12.11
C PRO A 142 -5.95 17.36 -11.39
N THR A 143 -7.17 17.67 -10.95
CA THR A 143 -7.42 18.89 -10.15
C THR A 143 -6.71 18.87 -8.79
N PHE A 144 -6.18 17.71 -8.36
CA PHE A 144 -5.36 17.54 -7.16
C PHE A 144 -3.85 17.76 -7.39
N ASN A 145 -3.39 17.96 -8.64
CA ASN A 145 -1.97 18.16 -8.98
C ASN A 145 -1.34 19.49 -8.51
N GLY A 146 -2.03 20.26 -7.67
CA GLY A 146 -1.65 21.63 -7.32
C GLY A 146 -0.70 21.82 -6.14
N ASN A 147 -0.25 20.76 -5.45
CA ASN A 147 0.69 20.86 -4.32
C ASN A 147 2.05 20.18 -4.59
N SER A 148 2.37 19.95 -5.86
CA SER A 148 3.69 19.46 -6.25
C SER A 148 4.58 20.64 -6.64
N ARG A 149 5.40 21.10 -5.67
CA ARG A 149 6.81 21.57 -5.82
C ARG A 149 7.16 22.69 -4.82
N PRO A 150 8.44 22.85 -4.47
CA PRO A 150 9.51 21.88 -4.21
C PRO A 150 9.77 21.69 -2.71
#